data_AF-A0AAW3ZJ87-F1
#
_entry.id   AF-A0AAW3ZJ87-F1
#
_cell.length_a   1.000
_cell.length_b   1.000
_cell.length_c   1.000
_cell.angle_alpha   90.00
_cell.angle_beta   90.00
_cell.angle_gamma   90.00
#
_symmetry.space_group_name_H-M   'P 1'
#
loop_
_entity.id
_entity.type
_entity.pdbx_description
1 polymer ?
#
loop_
_entity_poly.entity_id
_entity_poly.type
_entity_poly.pdbx_seq_one_letter_code
_entity_poly.pdbx_strand_id
1 'polypeptide(L)'
;MVTKVRQTSRCACAVACILLLFSGSALADWKRDYDRGRKAYADGDWAEAEARFRDAIRDEDDASHRKRFEGMRFDEYMPHFYAGMAAYRQGRCEEALNYWSNTGMQNVFRGELPELRAQWQRGKQECDTRLAAASQPVAPATTTGSSSTPTTGSSTASTAAATPGSGSSSSGSTSPVSSGSTASNTPRPATTTTPPAPRPPDPRPAAVSVPAVLRQAADLYFAGRYQDLLKLEAQSVSDGRARAHALMLRAAAGFSLAEQNGDQRGLDQARQDVRAARSAQASLAPDRAAFSPKFIAFWSNTR
;
A
#
# COMPACT_ATOMS: atom_id res chain seq x y z
N MET A 1 17.77 -69.55 41.15
CA MET A 1 16.51 -68.76 41.20
C MET A 1 16.61 -67.68 40.14
N VAL A 2 15.91 -67.87 39.02
CA VAL A 2 15.95 -66.98 37.85
C VAL A 2 14.55 -66.41 37.69
N THR A 3 14.38 -65.11 37.92
CA THR A 3 13.16 -64.39 37.56
C THR A 3 13.43 -63.46 36.39
N LYS A 4 12.67 -63.72 35.34
CA LYS A 4 12.71 -63.20 33.98
C LYS A 4 11.72 -62.02 33.93
N VAL A 5 12.18 -60.80 33.64
CA VAL A 5 11.26 -59.67 33.39
C VAL A 5 11.13 -59.47 31.88
N ARG A 6 9.91 -59.69 31.38
CA ARG A 6 9.52 -59.61 29.97
C ARG A 6 8.96 -58.21 29.64
N GLN A 7 9.67 -57.52 28.76
CA GLN A 7 9.19 -56.87 27.54
C GLN A 7 7.70 -56.46 27.49
N THR A 8 7.39 -55.24 27.94
CA THR A 8 6.13 -54.51 27.69
C THR A 8 6.44 -53.18 27.00
N SER A 9 6.73 -53.18 25.70
CA SER A 9 7.13 -51.95 24.96
C SER A 9 6.47 -51.79 23.58
N ARG A 10 5.27 -52.36 23.36
CA ARG A 10 4.62 -52.29 22.04
C ARG A 10 3.20 -51.69 21.99
N CYS A 11 2.60 -51.30 23.11
CA CYS A 11 1.26 -50.68 23.10
C CYS A 11 1.24 -49.15 23.33
N ALA A 12 2.36 -48.52 23.70
CA ALA A 12 2.38 -47.07 23.97
C ALA A 12 2.45 -46.18 22.71
N CYS A 13 2.87 -46.70 21.54
CA CYS A 13 2.98 -45.89 20.33
C CYS A 13 1.66 -45.67 19.57
N ALA A 14 0.63 -46.51 19.78
CA ALA A 14 -0.61 -46.41 19.03
C ALA A 14 -1.54 -45.28 19.51
N VAL A 15 -1.49 -44.94 20.81
CA VAL A 15 -2.35 -43.89 21.39
C VAL A 15 -1.81 -42.48 21.09
N ALA A 16 -0.49 -42.32 20.95
CA ALA A 16 0.13 -41.04 20.59
C ALA A 16 -0.16 -40.60 19.13
N CYS A 17 -0.41 -41.53 18.21
CA CYS A 17 -0.70 -41.19 16.81
C CYS A 17 -2.15 -40.70 16.59
N ILE A 18 -3.10 -41.06 17.46
CA ILE A 18 -4.51 -40.70 17.29
C ILE A 18 -4.82 -39.28 17.79
N LEU A 19 -4.07 -38.76 18.78
CA LEU A 19 -4.24 -37.39 19.29
C LEU A 19 -3.67 -36.30 18.35
N LEU A 20 -2.83 -36.65 17.37
CA LEU A 20 -2.28 -35.69 16.40
C LEU A 20 -3.19 -35.43 15.18
N LEU A 21 -4.27 -36.21 15.00
CA LEU A 21 -5.15 -36.09 13.82
C LEU A 21 -6.37 -35.18 14.05
N PHE A 22 -6.57 -34.66 15.26
CA PHE A 22 -7.64 -33.70 15.59
C PHE A 22 -7.12 -32.27 15.80
N SER A 23 -5.99 -31.91 15.21
CA SER A 23 -5.66 -30.50 14.92
C SER A 23 -6.59 -30.02 13.81
N GLY A 24 -7.89 -29.94 14.13
CA GLY A 24 -8.91 -29.40 13.24
C GLY A 24 -8.44 -28.04 12.79
N SER A 25 -8.43 -27.83 11.48
CA SER A 25 -8.34 -26.51 10.89
C SER A 25 -9.49 -25.71 11.47
N ALA A 26 -9.26 -25.01 12.58
CA ALA A 26 -10.12 -23.96 13.04
C ALA A 26 -10.20 -23.03 11.84
N LEU A 27 -11.34 -23.09 11.13
CA LEU A 27 -11.57 -22.27 9.95
C LEU A 27 -11.30 -20.85 10.41
N ALA A 28 -10.21 -20.33 9.87
CA ALA A 28 -9.57 -19.14 10.37
C ALA A 28 -10.52 -17.98 10.06
N ASP A 29 -11.23 -17.52 11.09
CA ASP A 29 -12.34 -16.59 10.98
C ASP A 29 -11.79 -15.15 11.05
N TRP A 30 -11.04 -14.80 10.01
CA TRP A 30 -10.41 -13.49 9.87
C TRP A 30 -11.40 -12.33 10.06
N LYS A 31 -12.69 -12.54 9.75
CA LYS A 31 -13.75 -11.54 9.92
C LYS A 31 -13.97 -11.23 11.37
N ARG A 32 -14.08 -12.26 12.21
CA ARG A 32 -14.24 -12.11 13.65
C ARG A 32 -13.01 -11.46 14.29
N ASP A 33 -11.81 -11.83 13.86
CA ASP A 33 -10.59 -11.16 14.37
C ASP A 33 -10.50 -9.71 13.89
N TYR A 34 -10.85 -9.42 12.65
CA TYR A 34 -10.92 -8.04 12.16
C TYR A 34 -11.94 -7.19 12.92
N ASP A 35 -13.16 -7.71 13.14
CA ASP A 35 -14.21 -7.00 13.89
C ASP A 35 -13.79 -6.77 15.35
N ARG A 36 -13.16 -7.76 16.00
CA ARG A 36 -12.57 -7.59 17.34
C ARG A 36 -11.45 -6.56 17.35
N GLY A 37 -10.58 -6.57 16.35
CA GLY A 37 -9.52 -5.58 16.19
C GLY A 37 -10.07 -4.17 16.02
N ARG A 38 -11.11 -3.99 15.20
CA ARG A 38 -11.80 -2.69 15.04
C ARG A 38 -12.41 -2.21 16.34
N LYS A 39 -13.02 -3.10 17.12
CA LYS A 39 -13.57 -2.76 18.43
C LYS A 39 -12.46 -2.35 19.41
N ALA A 40 -11.41 -3.14 19.55
CA ALA A 40 -10.27 -2.80 20.40
C ALA A 40 -9.61 -1.47 19.99
N TYR A 41 -9.50 -1.22 18.68
CA TYR A 41 -8.99 0.04 18.14
C TYR A 41 -9.85 1.24 18.53
N ALA A 42 -11.18 1.10 18.45
CA ALA A 42 -12.11 2.15 18.88
C ALA A 42 -12.08 2.37 20.39
N ASP A 43 -11.87 1.31 21.17
CA ASP A 43 -11.75 1.34 22.63
C ASP A 43 -10.37 1.88 23.10
N GLY A 44 -9.43 2.11 22.18
CA GLY A 44 -8.07 2.58 22.48
C GLY A 44 -7.14 1.50 23.04
N ASP A 45 -7.55 0.24 23.01
CA ASP A 45 -6.73 -0.91 23.37
C ASP A 45 -5.81 -1.29 22.20
N TRP A 46 -4.74 -0.52 22.04
CA TRP A 46 -3.85 -0.63 20.89
C TRP A 46 -3.14 -1.99 20.81
N ALA A 47 -2.81 -2.60 21.95
CA ALA A 47 -2.12 -3.88 21.99
C ALA A 47 -3.04 -5.02 21.51
N GLU A 48 -4.27 -5.08 22.02
CA GLU A 48 -5.26 -6.05 21.56
C GLU A 48 -5.65 -5.79 20.10
N ALA A 49 -5.84 -4.52 19.71
CA ALA A 49 -6.17 -4.16 18.33
C ALA A 49 -5.13 -4.71 17.34
N GLU A 50 -3.84 -4.43 17.58
CA GLU A 50 -2.78 -4.94 16.73
C GLU A 50 -2.75 -6.47 16.69
N ALA A 51 -2.85 -7.15 17.85
CA ALA A 51 -2.84 -8.60 17.90
C ALA A 51 -3.95 -9.21 17.03
N ARG A 52 -5.15 -8.64 17.13
CA ARG A 52 -6.32 -9.06 16.33
C ARG A 52 -6.17 -8.78 14.84
N PHE A 53 -5.63 -7.62 14.47
CA PHE A 53 -5.37 -7.35 13.05
C PHE A 53 -4.28 -8.25 12.48
N ARG A 54 -3.25 -8.60 13.28
CA ARG A 54 -2.23 -9.57 12.86
C ARG A 54 -2.81 -10.97 12.66
N ASP A 55 -3.73 -11.40 13.52
CA ASP A 55 -4.46 -12.65 13.33
C ASP A 55 -5.29 -12.62 12.04
N ALA A 56 -6.02 -11.53 11.78
CA ALA A 56 -6.75 -11.36 10.53
C ALA A 56 -5.84 -11.38 9.29
N ILE A 57 -4.65 -10.73 9.34
CA ILE A 57 -3.67 -10.71 8.25
C ILE A 57 -3.14 -12.12 7.94
N ARG A 58 -2.86 -12.91 8.98
CA ARG A 58 -2.35 -14.29 8.83
C ARG A 58 -3.33 -15.16 8.05
N ASP A 59 -4.61 -14.89 8.20
CA ASP A 59 -5.69 -15.67 7.60
C ASP A 59 -6.17 -15.08 6.26
N GLU A 60 -6.11 -13.76 6.10
CA GLU A 60 -6.52 -13.00 4.90
C GLU A 60 -5.69 -11.71 4.77
N ASP A 61 -4.61 -11.77 3.98
CA ASP A 61 -3.66 -10.67 3.76
C ASP A 61 -4.16 -9.61 2.76
N ASP A 62 -5.11 -9.98 1.88
CA ASP A 62 -5.54 -9.15 0.76
C ASP A 62 -6.51 -8.02 1.19
N ALA A 63 -5.93 -6.83 1.40
CA ALA A 63 -6.63 -5.60 1.71
C ALA A 63 -7.52 -5.12 0.54
N SER A 64 -8.74 -4.68 0.84
CA SER A 64 -9.69 -4.19 -0.15
C SER A 64 -10.61 -3.12 0.42
N HIS A 65 -10.95 -2.10 -0.37
CA HIS A 65 -11.97 -1.10 -0.01
C HIS A 65 -13.38 -1.70 0.02
N ARG A 66 -13.57 -2.89 -0.55
CA ARG A 66 -14.87 -3.57 -0.64
C ARG A 66 -14.68 -5.08 -0.52
N LYS A 67 -14.40 -5.57 0.68
CA LYS A 67 -14.31 -7.00 0.98
C LYS A 67 -15.66 -7.51 1.44
N ARG A 68 -16.04 -8.71 1.02
CA ARG A 68 -17.28 -9.36 1.43
C ARG A 68 -17.09 -9.98 2.82
N PHE A 69 -17.86 -9.52 3.81
CA PHE A 69 -17.86 -10.10 5.16
C PHE A 69 -18.93 -11.18 5.26
N GLU A 70 -20.21 -10.83 5.24
CA GLU A 70 -21.30 -11.81 5.42
C GLU A 70 -22.44 -11.52 4.46
N GLY A 71 -23.00 -12.57 3.85
CA GLY A 71 -24.14 -12.41 2.94
C GLY A 71 -23.82 -11.41 1.83
N MET A 72 -24.56 -10.30 1.76
CA MET A 72 -24.34 -9.22 0.78
C MET A 72 -23.65 -7.99 1.39
N ARG A 73 -23.16 -8.06 2.63
CA ARG A 73 -22.45 -6.98 3.31
C ARG A 73 -21.01 -6.91 2.79
N PHE A 74 -20.66 -5.75 2.25
CA PHE A 74 -19.29 -5.40 1.89
C PHE A 74 -18.83 -4.25 2.75
N ASP A 75 -17.66 -4.40 3.35
CA ASP A 75 -17.03 -3.38 4.17
C ASP A 75 -15.58 -3.18 3.73
N GLU A 76 -15.01 -2.07 4.20
CA GLU A 76 -13.59 -1.80 4.08
C GLU A 76 -12.79 -2.80 4.92
N TYR A 77 -11.79 -3.43 4.29
CA TYR A 77 -10.88 -4.37 4.93
C TYR A 77 -9.44 -3.90 4.72
N MET A 78 -8.88 -3.24 5.73
CA MET A 78 -7.52 -2.69 5.70
C MET A 78 -6.72 -3.06 6.95
N PRO A 79 -6.52 -4.37 7.24
CA PRO A 79 -5.94 -4.79 8.51
C PRO A 79 -4.50 -4.30 8.72
N HIS A 80 -3.68 -4.21 7.66
CA HIS A 80 -2.33 -3.63 7.72
C HIS A 80 -2.31 -2.18 8.18
N PHE A 81 -3.25 -1.37 7.67
CA PHE A 81 -3.35 0.03 8.06
C PHE A 81 -3.64 0.15 9.56
N TYR A 82 -4.66 -0.58 10.05
CA TYR A 82 -5.04 -0.52 11.46
C TYR A 82 -3.99 -1.15 12.39
N ALA A 83 -3.34 -2.25 12.01
CA ALA A 83 -2.22 -2.83 12.75
C ALA A 83 -1.06 -1.83 12.88
N GLY A 84 -0.68 -1.18 11.77
CA GLY A 84 0.37 -0.16 11.80
C GLY A 84 -0.02 1.06 12.63
N MET A 85 -1.28 1.52 12.55
CA MET A 85 -1.78 2.61 13.40
C MET A 85 -1.76 2.22 14.89
N ALA A 86 -2.15 1.01 15.23
CA ALA A 86 -2.10 0.51 16.60
C ALA A 86 -0.66 0.41 17.13
N ALA A 87 0.29 -0.09 16.33
CA ALA A 87 1.72 -0.12 16.67
C ALA A 87 2.30 1.30 16.84
N TYR A 88 1.93 2.22 15.95
CA TYR A 88 2.31 3.64 16.04
C TYR A 88 1.80 4.29 17.34
N ARG A 89 0.55 4.02 17.75
CA ARG A 89 0.00 4.52 19.02
C ARG A 89 0.72 3.96 20.26
N GLN A 90 1.35 2.80 20.12
CA GLN A 90 2.20 2.19 21.16
C GLN A 90 3.66 2.73 21.12
N GLY A 91 4.00 3.61 20.18
CA GLY A 91 5.36 4.12 20.00
C GLY A 91 6.31 3.16 19.28
N ARG A 92 5.83 2.02 18.79
CA ARG A 92 6.63 1.01 18.07
C ARG A 92 6.73 1.36 16.59
N CYS A 93 7.54 2.36 16.30
CA CYS A 93 7.61 2.95 14.97
C CYS A 93 8.16 2.01 13.88
N GLU A 94 9.12 1.16 14.20
CA GLU A 94 9.67 0.20 13.24
C GLU A 94 8.61 -0.78 12.76
N GLU A 95 7.82 -1.34 13.68
CA GLU A 95 6.74 -2.26 13.36
C GLU A 95 5.60 -1.57 12.60
N ALA A 96 5.24 -0.34 12.98
CA ALA A 96 4.25 0.45 12.27
C ALA A 96 4.63 0.64 10.79
N LEU A 97 5.89 1.03 10.53
CA LEU A 97 6.43 1.19 9.18
C LEU A 97 6.46 -0.15 8.43
N ASN A 98 6.73 -1.26 9.11
CA ASN A 98 6.70 -2.59 8.52
C ASN A 98 5.28 -2.96 8.03
N TYR A 99 4.24 -2.81 8.85
CA TYR A 99 2.87 -3.06 8.42
C TYR A 99 2.45 -2.20 7.23
N TRP A 100 2.86 -0.93 7.23
CA TRP A 100 2.55 0.01 6.15
C TRP A 100 3.38 -0.15 4.88
N SER A 101 4.40 -1.00 4.89
CA SER A 101 5.18 -1.30 3.70
C SER A 101 4.49 -2.29 2.75
N ASN A 102 3.42 -2.96 3.21
CA ASN A 102 2.64 -3.92 2.43
C ASN A 102 2.05 -3.29 1.16
N THR A 103 2.23 -3.96 0.01
CA THR A 103 1.81 -3.47 -1.31
C THR A 103 0.30 -3.50 -1.51
N GLY A 104 -0.39 -4.47 -0.92
CA GLY A 104 -1.86 -4.57 -0.94
C GLY A 104 -2.52 -3.33 -0.33
N MET A 105 -2.01 -2.87 0.81
CA MET A 105 -2.47 -1.63 1.45
C MET A 105 -2.30 -0.40 0.54
N GLN A 106 -1.15 -0.27 -0.14
CA GLN A 106 -0.89 0.86 -1.03
C GLN A 106 -1.85 0.90 -2.22
N ASN A 107 -2.28 -0.26 -2.72
CA ASN A 107 -3.27 -0.34 -3.79
C ASN A 107 -4.65 0.15 -3.32
N VAL A 108 -5.06 -0.17 -2.10
CA VAL A 108 -6.32 0.33 -1.52
C VAL A 108 -6.29 1.85 -1.36
N PHE A 109 -5.14 2.41 -0.96
CA PHE A 109 -4.96 3.85 -0.88
C PHE A 109 -4.98 4.58 -2.23
N ARG A 110 -5.01 3.91 -3.38
CA ARG A 110 -5.25 4.58 -4.66
C ARG A 110 -6.73 4.96 -4.86
N GLY A 111 -7.63 4.42 -4.03
CA GLY A 111 -9.06 4.72 -4.04
C GLY A 111 -9.49 5.95 -3.23
N GLU A 112 -10.77 6.01 -2.88
CA GLU A 112 -11.48 7.18 -2.31
C GLU A 112 -11.36 7.33 -0.77
N LEU A 113 -10.19 7.06 -0.19
CA LEU A 113 -9.98 7.20 1.26
C LEU A 113 -8.94 8.29 1.61
N PRO A 114 -9.22 9.58 1.30
CA PRO A 114 -8.25 10.65 1.50
C PRO A 114 -7.92 10.88 2.98
N GLU A 115 -8.88 10.71 3.89
CA GLU A 115 -8.68 10.93 5.32
C GLU A 115 -7.74 9.87 5.93
N LEU A 116 -7.96 8.59 5.64
CA LEU A 116 -7.09 7.51 6.09
C LEU A 116 -5.68 7.66 5.51
N ARG A 117 -5.58 8.06 4.22
CA ARG A 117 -4.28 8.33 3.58
C ARG A 117 -3.52 9.45 4.29
N ALA A 118 -4.19 10.54 4.63
CA ALA A 118 -3.57 11.65 5.36
C ALA A 118 -3.15 11.22 6.78
N GLN A 119 -3.96 10.41 7.47
CA GLN A 119 -3.62 9.88 8.78
C GLN A 119 -2.37 8.98 8.73
N TRP A 120 -2.33 8.07 7.76
CA TRP A 120 -1.17 7.22 7.48
C TRP A 120 0.11 8.04 7.22
N GLN A 121 0.04 9.03 6.33
CA GLN A 121 1.19 9.87 5.99
C GLN A 121 1.74 10.62 7.20
N ARG A 122 0.86 11.18 8.04
CA ARG A 122 1.29 11.83 9.30
C ARG A 122 1.99 10.85 10.23
N GLY A 123 1.39 9.68 10.48
CA GLY A 123 1.99 8.65 11.33
C GLY A 123 3.37 8.20 10.83
N LYS A 124 3.52 8.04 9.51
CA LYS A 124 4.80 7.70 8.88
C LYS A 124 5.86 8.79 9.09
N GLN A 125 5.54 10.05 8.79
CA GLN A 125 6.47 11.18 8.97
C GLN A 125 6.93 11.34 10.42
N GLU A 126 6.01 11.19 11.37
CA GLU A 126 6.33 11.23 12.80
C GLU A 126 7.25 10.08 13.19
N CYS A 127 7.00 8.86 12.69
CA CYS A 127 7.88 7.73 12.97
C CYS A 127 9.28 7.91 12.37
N ASP A 128 9.37 8.38 11.12
CA ASP A 128 10.64 8.69 10.48
C ASP A 128 11.43 9.73 11.31
N THR A 129 10.76 10.75 11.84
CA THR A 129 11.36 11.78 12.70
C THR A 129 11.87 11.18 14.02
N ARG A 130 11.07 10.33 14.69
CA ARG A 130 11.45 9.69 15.96
C ARG A 130 12.65 8.75 15.79
N LEU A 131 12.65 7.95 14.73
CA LEU A 131 13.75 7.03 14.43
C LEU A 131 15.04 7.79 14.06
N ALA A 132 14.92 8.89 13.29
CA ALA A 132 16.05 9.75 12.98
C ALA A 132 16.66 10.40 14.23
N ALA A 133 15.82 10.88 15.15
CA ALA A 133 16.28 11.44 16.43
C ALA A 133 16.96 10.38 17.32
N ALA A 134 16.44 9.16 17.37
CA ALA A 134 17.04 8.06 18.12
C ALA A 134 18.38 7.58 17.56
N SER A 135 18.61 7.76 16.25
CA SER A 135 19.82 7.33 15.56
C SER A 135 20.97 8.33 15.66
N GLN A 136 20.74 9.55 16.15
CA GLN A 136 21.83 10.52 16.33
C GLN A 136 22.77 10.02 17.44
N PRO A 137 24.06 9.82 17.16
CA PRO A 137 25.03 9.43 18.18
C PRO A 137 25.01 10.48 19.28
N VAL A 138 24.70 10.06 20.51
CA VAL A 138 24.80 10.92 21.68
C VAL A 138 26.24 11.42 21.72
N ALA A 139 26.44 12.70 21.38
CA ALA A 139 27.76 13.32 21.49
C ALA A 139 28.26 13.08 22.92
N PRO A 140 29.49 12.60 23.11
CA PRO A 140 29.98 12.23 24.44
C PRO A 140 29.78 13.40 25.39
N ALA A 141 28.94 13.16 26.40
CA ALA A 141 28.58 14.16 27.40
C ALA A 141 29.88 14.71 28.00
N THR A 142 30.15 16.00 27.76
CA THR A 142 31.22 16.69 28.46
C THR A 142 30.77 16.85 29.91
N THR A 143 31.28 15.96 30.77
CA THR A 143 31.08 15.96 32.21
C THR A 143 31.54 17.30 32.80
N THR A 144 30.63 18.26 32.91
CA THR A 144 30.84 19.46 33.74
C THR A 144 29.84 19.38 34.86
N GLY A 145 30.33 19.05 36.06
CA GLY A 145 29.52 18.93 37.24
C GLY A 145 28.86 20.25 37.63
N SER A 146 27.62 20.18 38.08
CA SER A 146 27.15 20.97 39.22
C SER A 146 25.83 20.42 39.72
N SER A 147 25.93 19.80 40.89
CA SER A 147 24.84 19.60 41.84
C SER A 147 24.01 20.87 42.01
N SER A 148 22.70 20.76 41.86
CA SER A 148 21.78 21.37 42.81
C SER A 148 20.46 20.61 42.86
N THR A 149 19.99 20.48 44.08
CA THR A 149 19.05 19.52 44.69
C THR A 149 17.58 19.74 44.28
N PRO A 150 16.72 18.70 44.29
CA PRO A 150 15.31 18.78 43.91
C PRO A 150 14.44 19.36 45.03
N THR A 151 13.50 20.26 44.67
CA THR A 151 12.38 20.66 45.54
C THR A 151 11.11 19.96 45.07
N THR A 152 10.63 19.07 45.95
CA THR A 152 9.36 18.37 45.95
C THR A 152 8.17 19.35 45.94
N GLY A 153 7.23 19.17 45.01
CA GLY A 153 6.01 19.99 44.92
C GLY A 153 4.83 19.19 44.36
N SER A 154 4.04 18.68 45.30
CA SER A 154 2.72 18.04 45.25
C SER A 154 1.90 17.96 43.94
N SER A 155 1.58 16.70 43.65
CA SER A 155 0.34 16.20 43.04
C SER A 155 -0.93 16.84 43.63
N THR A 156 -1.86 17.25 42.76
CA THR A 156 -3.29 17.25 43.11
C THR A 156 -4.10 16.76 41.92
N ALA A 157 -4.91 15.75 42.19
CA ALA A 157 -5.83 15.09 41.26
C ALA A 157 -6.93 16.03 40.73
N SER A 158 -7.37 15.81 39.49
CA SER A 158 -8.62 16.38 38.98
C SER A 158 -9.39 15.35 38.13
N THR A 159 -10.22 14.62 38.87
CA THR A 159 -11.59 14.16 38.61
C THR A 159 -12.13 14.07 37.17
N ALA A 160 -12.61 12.87 36.87
CA ALA A 160 -13.47 12.47 35.76
C ALA A 160 -14.85 13.16 35.76
N ALA A 161 -15.39 13.43 34.57
CA ALA A 161 -16.82 13.65 34.37
C ALA A 161 -17.27 12.97 33.07
N ALA A 162 -18.04 11.89 33.23
CA ALA A 162 -18.77 11.21 32.19
C ALA A 162 -20.01 12.03 31.77
N THR A 163 -20.35 12.03 30.49
CA THR A 163 -21.65 12.49 29.98
C THR A 163 -22.21 11.42 29.04
N PRO A 164 -23.42 10.87 29.28
CA PRO A 164 -24.13 10.03 28.32
C PRO A 164 -25.07 10.90 27.47
N GLY A 165 -24.81 10.97 26.17
CA GLY A 165 -25.67 11.63 25.19
C GLY A 165 -26.42 10.62 24.33
N SER A 166 -27.68 10.36 24.70
CA SER A 166 -28.69 9.72 23.84
C SER A 166 -29.14 10.65 22.72
N GLY A 167 -29.30 10.10 21.52
CA GLY A 167 -30.01 10.71 20.38
C GLY A 167 -30.02 9.71 19.22
N SER A 168 -30.98 8.78 19.16
CA SER A 168 -32.32 8.94 18.56
C SER A 168 -32.33 9.10 17.03
N SER A 169 -32.78 8.03 16.37
CA SER A 169 -33.83 8.00 15.34
C SER A 169 -33.65 8.74 14.00
N SER A 170 -33.58 7.97 12.90
CA SER A 170 -34.47 8.04 11.72
C SER A 170 -33.97 7.03 10.67
N SER A 171 -34.64 5.91 10.39
CA SER A 171 -35.85 5.72 9.59
C SER A 171 -35.80 6.32 8.18
N GLY A 172 -35.89 5.42 7.18
CA GLY A 172 -36.51 5.67 5.89
C GLY A 172 -35.57 5.98 4.73
N SER A 173 -35.39 5.04 3.80
CA SER A 173 -36.00 5.21 2.48
C SER A 173 -35.77 3.98 1.59
N THR A 174 -36.85 3.26 1.35
CA THR A 174 -37.02 2.33 0.24
C THR A 174 -37.04 3.09 -1.08
N SER A 175 -36.31 2.62 -2.08
CA SER A 175 -36.70 2.83 -3.48
C SER A 175 -36.36 1.62 -4.35
N PRO A 176 -37.27 1.21 -5.24
CA PRO A 176 -37.16 0.00 -6.05
C PRO A 176 -36.64 0.27 -7.47
N VAL A 177 -36.36 -0.83 -8.18
CA VAL A 177 -36.29 -1.04 -9.65
C VAL A 177 -35.35 -0.18 -10.50
N SER A 178 -34.44 -0.87 -11.21
CA SER A 178 -34.54 -0.94 -12.68
C SER A 178 -33.80 -2.13 -13.27
N SER A 179 -34.60 -2.96 -13.92
CA SER A 179 -34.24 -4.02 -14.84
C SER A 179 -33.69 -3.46 -16.16
N GLY A 180 -32.80 -4.23 -16.80
CA GLY A 180 -32.75 -4.32 -18.26
C GLY A 180 -31.55 -3.66 -18.93
N SER A 181 -30.63 -4.49 -19.42
CA SER A 181 -30.19 -4.44 -20.82
C SER A 181 -29.37 -5.69 -21.17
N THR A 182 -30.07 -6.70 -21.68
CA THR A 182 -29.49 -7.83 -22.40
C THR A 182 -29.17 -7.38 -23.83
N ALA A 183 -27.90 -7.09 -24.12
CA ALA A 183 -27.45 -6.90 -25.49
C ALA A 183 -27.17 -8.27 -26.12
N SER A 184 -27.97 -8.58 -27.14
CA SER A 184 -27.91 -9.78 -27.97
C SER A 184 -26.54 -9.95 -28.65
N ASN A 185 -25.87 -11.06 -28.36
CA ASN A 185 -24.77 -11.59 -29.15
C ASN A 185 -25.30 -12.09 -30.50
N THR A 186 -24.94 -11.40 -31.59
CA THR A 186 -25.15 -11.92 -32.94
C THR A 186 -23.93 -12.76 -33.34
N PRO A 187 -24.09 -14.07 -33.65
CA PRO A 187 -23.01 -14.88 -34.17
C PRO A 187 -22.61 -14.42 -35.57
N ARG A 188 -21.34 -14.05 -35.74
CA ARG A 188 -20.76 -13.72 -37.05
C ARG A 188 -20.58 -15.01 -37.86
N PRO A 189 -21.03 -15.08 -39.12
CA PRO A 189 -20.82 -16.25 -39.96
C PRO A 189 -19.33 -16.50 -40.21
N ALA A 190 -18.93 -17.75 -39.98
CA ALA A 190 -17.58 -18.24 -40.24
C ALA A 190 -17.35 -18.33 -41.75
N THR A 191 -16.54 -17.43 -42.30
CA THR A 191 -15.93 -17.60 -43.62
C THR A 191 -14.79 -18.60 -43.52
N THR A 192 -14.98 -19.77 -44.11
CA THR A 192 -13.97 -20.81 -44.30
C THR A 192 -12.93 -20.32 -45.32
N THR A 193 -11.85 -19.71 -44.83
CA THR A 193 -10.71 -19.31 -45.65
C THR A 193 -9.78 -20.50 -45.84
N THR A 194 -9.64 -20.94 -47.09
CA THR A 194 -8.65 -21.94 -47.54
C THR A 194 -7.24 -21.61 -47.03
N PRO A 195 -6.53 -22.56 -46.38
CA PRO A 195 -5.17 -22.37 -45.91
C PRO A 195 -4.20 -21.98 -47.05
N PRO A 196 -3.54 -20.81 -46.99
CA PRO A 196 -2.50 -20.46 -47.94
C PRO A 196 -1.25 -21.33 -47.71
N ALA A 197 -0.60 -21.70 -48.80
CA ALA A 197 0.64 -22.49 -48.82
C ALA A 197 1.71 -21.88 -47.88
N PRO A 198 2.55 -22.72 -47.24
CA PRO A 198 3.55 -22.29 -46.27
C PRO A 198 4.55 -21.33 -46.92
N ARG A 199 4.46 -20.05 -46.55
CA ARG A 199 5.40 -19.00 -46.92
C ARG A 199 6.75 -19.29 -46.23
N PRO A 200 7.90 -19.20 -46.94
CA PRO A 200 9.21 -19.31 -46.31
C PRO A 200 9.33 -18.35 -45.12
N PRO A 201 9.98 -18.75 -44.02
CA PRO A 201 10.05 -17.94 -42.81
C PRO A 201 10.76 -16.61 -43.13
N ASP A 202 10.01 -15.52 -43.09
CA ASP A 202 10.55 -14.17 -43.22
C ASP A 202 11.63 -13.98 -42.13
N PRO A 203 12.79 -13.36 -42.45
CA PRO A 203 13.86 -13.13 -41.48
C PRO A 203 13.29 -12.36 -40.29
N ARG A 204 13.27 -13.02 -39.13
CA ARG A 204 12.67 -12.51 -37.89
C ARG A 204 13.38 -11.18 -37.55
N PRO A 205 12.67 -10.04 -37.54
CA PRO A 205 13.27 -8.76 -37.20
C PRO A 205 13.98 -8.87 -35.85
N ALA A 206 15.22 -8.40 -35.77
CA ALA A 206 15.97 -8.37 -34.51
C ALA A 206 15.11 -7.71 -33.43
N ALA A 207 14.94 -8.38 -32.29
CA ALA A 207 14.10 -7.89 -31.21
C ALA A 207 14.66 -6.55 -30.72
N VAL A 208 13.89 -5.48 -30.89
CA VAL A 208 14.24 -4.15 -30.37
C VAL A 208 14.16 -4.23 -28.85
N SER A 209 15.31 -4.29 -28.18
CA SER A 209 15.37 -4.34 -26.72
C SER A 209 15.11 -2.95 -26.14
N VAL A 210 14.16 -2.85 -25.21
CA VAL A 210 13.84 -1.59 -24.54
C VAL A 210 15.00 -1.20 -23.61
N PRO A 211 15.54 0.03 -23.73
CA PRO A 211 16.62 0.50 -22.86
C PRO A 211 16.27 0.35 -21.38
N ALA A 212 17.23 -0.11 -20.57
CA ALA A 212 17.01 -0.39 -19.14
C ALA A 212 16.55 0.85 -18.36
N VAL A 213 17.11 2.03 -18.67
CA VAL A 213 16.73 3.30 -18.04
C VAL A 213 15.26 3.63 -18.27
N LEU A 214 14.71 3.32 -19.45
CA LEU A 214 13.31 3.59 -19.74
C LEU A 214 12.38 2.65 -18.97
N ARG A 215 12.76 1.37 -18.84
CA ARG A 215 12.03 0.40 -17.99
C ARG A 215 12.01 0.86 -16.54
N GLN A 216 13.17 1.23 -16.00
CA GLN A 216 13.28 1.74 -14.63
C GLN A 216 12.44 3.01 -14.43
N ALA A 217 12.47 3.95 -15.39
CA ALA A 217 11.66 5.17 -15.33
C ALA A 217 10.15 4.86 -15.28
N ALA A 218 9.70 3.91 -16.11
CA ALA A 218 8.31 3.48 -16.14
C ALA A 218 7.91 2.79 -14.81
N ASP A 219 8.73 1.87 -14.31
CA ASP A 219 8.48 1.17 -13.05
C ASP A 219 8.33 2.16 -11.89
N LEU A 220 9.24 3.14 -11.77
CA LEU A 220 9.17 4.18 -10.75
C LEU A 220 7.91 5.04 -10.88
N TYR A 221 7.55 5.44 -12.10
CA TYR A 221 6.36 6.26 -12.35
C TYR A 221 5.07 5.51 -11.96
N PHE A 222 4.89 4.27 -12.44
CA PHE A 222 3.68 3.49 -12.17
C PHE A 222 3.59 2.94 -10.74
N ALA A 223 4.74 2.82 -10.06
CA ALA A 223 4.79 2.57 -8.62
C ALA A 223 4.47 3.82 -7.77
N GLY A 224 4.31 5.01 -8.37
CA GLY A 224 4.08 6.26 -7.65
C GLY A 224 5.33 6.80 -6.94
N ARG A 225 6.51 6.27 -7.26
CA ARG A 225 7.81 6.68 -6.66
C ARG A 225 8.39 7.90 -7.36
N TYR A 226 7.62 8.98 -7.38
CA TYR A 226 7.94 10.20 -8.13
C TYR A 226 9.25 10.86 -7.69
N GLN A 227 9.55 10.86 -6.39
CA GLN A 227 10.80 11.43 -5.88
C GLN A 227 12.04 10.69 -6.38
N ASP A 228 11.97 9.37 -6.52
CA ASP A 228 13.10 8.57 -7.02
C ASP A 228 13.26 8.73 -8.53
N LEU A 229 12.16 8.90 -9.26
CA LEU A 229 12.22 9.21 -10.69
C LEU A 229 12.88 10.56 -10.98
N LEU A 230 12.68 11.58 -10.12
CA LEU A 230 13.35 12.87 -10.26
C LEU A 230 14.87 12.79 -10.06
N LYS A 231 15.37 11.78 -9.33
CA LYS A 231 16.80 11.52 -9.16
C LYS A 231 17.42 10.78 -10.35
N LEU A 232 16.60 10.20 -11.24
CA LEU A 232 17.08 9.47 -12.40
C LEU A 232 17.69 10.45 -13.42
N GLU A 233 18.92 10.15 -13.85
CA GLU A 233 19.66 10.95 -14.82
C GLU A 233 19.22 10.65 -16.27
N ALA A 234 17.98 11.04 -16.61
CA ALA A 234 17.41 10.82 -17.93
C ALA A 234 18.24 11.45 -19.07
N GLN A 235 18.96 12.54 -18.81
CA GLN A 235 19.84 13.21 -19.78
C GLN A 235 21.01 12.35 -20.27
N SER A 236 21.44 11.35 -19.48
CA SER A 236 22.57 10.46 -19.82
C SER A 236 22.24 9.43 -20.90
N VAL A 237 20.96 9.26 -21.25
CA VAL A 237 20.51 8.28 -22.24
C VAL A 237 20.91 8.74 -23.65
N SER A 238 21.73 7.93 -24.33
CA SER A 238 22.26 8.25 -25.67
C SER A 238 21.21 8.18 -26.78
N ASP A 239 20.24 7.27 -26.67
CA ASP A 239 19.11 7.19 -27.60
C ASP A 239 18.15 8.37 -27.38
N GLY A 240 18.05 9.26 -28.37
CA GLY A 240 17.21 10.45 -28.33
C GLY A 240 15.74 10.15 -28.04
N ARG A 241 15.19 9.06 -28.58
CA ARG A 241 13.79 8.68 -28.34
C ARG A 241 13.61 8.18 -26.92
N ALA A 242 14.46 7.26 -26.47
CA ALA A 242 14.39 6.74 -25.11
C ALA A 242 14.59 7.84 -24.06
N ARG A 243 15.52 8.76 -24.30
CA ARG A 243 15.73 9.97 -23.51
C ARG A 243 14.48 10.82 -23.45
N ALA A 244 13.82 11.08 -24.58
CA ALA A 244 12.61 11.89 -24.62
C ALA A 244 11.47 11.27 -23.79
N HIS A 245 11.26 9.94 -23.87
CA HIS A 245 10.27 9.25 -23.04
C HIS A 245 10.62 9.27 -21.55
N ALA A 246 11.89 9.07 -21.18
CA ALA A 246 12.33 9.15 -19.79
C ALA A 246 12.11 10.56 -19.20
N LEU A 247 12.42 11.60 -19.97
CA LEU A 247 12.17 13.00 -19.59
C LEU A 247 10.69 13.31 -19.47
N MET A 248 9.84 12.76 -20.33
CA MET A 248 8.38 12.91 -20.23
C MET A 248 7.83 12.29 -18.94
N LEU A 249 8.27 11.08 -18.58
CA LEU A 249 7.89 10.44 -17.31
C LEU A 249 8.36 11.27 -16.10
N ARG A 250 9.60 11.79 -16.16
CA ARG A 250 10.16 12.65 -15.12
C ARG A 250 9.39 13.97 -14.97
N ALA A 251 9.01 14.60 -16.08
CA ALA A 251 8.16 15.80 -16.10
C ALA A 251 6.77 15.53 -15.49
N ALA A 252 6.16 14.39 -15.81
CA ALA A 252 4.86 14.00 -15.25
C ALA A 252 4.91 13.75 -13.74
N ALA A 253 5.98 13.13 -13.25
CA ALA A 253 6.22 12.95 -11.83
C ALA A 253 6.45 14.30 -11.10
N GLY A 254 7.28 15.18 -11.67
CA GLY A 254 7.52 16.52 -11.13
C GLY A 254 6.25 17.36 -11.06
N PHE A 255 5.43 17.34 -12.12
CA PHE A 255 4.13 18.00 -12.15
C PHE A 255 3.18 17.46 -11.07
N SER A 256 3.09 16.14 -10.92
CA SER A 256 2.21 15.49 -9.94
C SER A 256 2.60 15.82 -8.50
N LEU A 257 3.89 15.85 -8.19
CA LEU A 257 4.39 16.26 -6.86
C LEU A 257 4.14 17.74 -6.61
N ALA A 258 4.33 18.59 -7.62
CA ALA A 258 4.12 20.03 -7.50
C ALA A 258 2.64 20.39 -7.29
N GLU A 259 1.70 19.71 -7.97
CA GLU A 259 0.26 19.89 -7.71
C GLU A 259 -0.11 19.47 -6.27
N GLN A 260 0.49 18.41 -5.74
CA GLN A 260 0.21 17.94 -4.37
C GLN A 260 0.74 18.89 -3.30
N ASN A 261 1.94 19.45 -3.52
CA ASN A 261 2.64 20.25 -2.52
C ASN A 261 2.43 21.76 -2.69
N GLY A 262 1.84 22.20 -3.81
CA GLY A 262 1.80 23.63 -4.19
C GLY A 262 3.20 24.21 -4.45
N ASP A 263 4.18 23.39 -4.86
CA ASP A 263 5.57 23.82 -5.03
C ASP A 263 5.83 24.33 -6.45
N GLN A 264 6.02 25.66 -6.57
CA GLN A 264 6.31 26.30 -7.85
C GLN A 264 7.66 25.86 -8.44
N ARG A 265 8.66 25.55 -7.62
CA ARG A 265 9.98 25.10 -8.12
C ARG A 265 9.87 23.75 -8.83
N GLY A 266 9.04 22.85 -8.30
CA GLY A 266 8.71 21.57 -8.94
C GLY A 266 8.04 21.75 -10.32
N LEU A 267 7.14 22.73 -10.46
CA LEU A 267 6.55 23.06 -11.77
C LEU A 267 7.58 23.59 -12.76
N ASP A 268 8.51 24.45 -12.32
CA ASP A 268 9.56 24.98 -13.18
C ASP A 268 10.51 23.89 -13.68
N GLN A 269 10.88 22.95 -12.81
CA GLN A 269 11.64 21.77 -13.20
C GLN A 269 10.88 20.89 -14.21
N ALA A 270 9.59 20.64 -13.97
CA ALA A 270 8.76 19.87 -14.90
C ALA A 270 8.70 20.54 -16.29
N ARG A 271 8.59 21.88 -16.35
CA ARG A 271 8.62 22.63 -17.62
C ARG A 271 9.97 22.48 -18.32
N GLN A 272 11.07 22.50 -17.58
CA GLN A 272 12.40 22.27 -18.13
C GLN A 272 12.52 20.86 -18.75
N ASP A 273 12.00 19.85 -18.04
CA ASP A 273 12.02 18.46 -18.52
C ASP A 273 11.15 18.29 -19.78
N VAL A 274 9.99 18.98 -19.90
CA VAL A 274 9.19 19.01 -21.14
C VAL A 274 9.97 19.60 -22.31
N ARG A 275 10.64 20.75 -22.12
CA ARG A 275 11.45 21.37 -23.17
C ARG A 275 12.60 20.46 -23.60
N ALA A 276 13.27 19.81 -22.65
CA ALA A 276 14.34 18.86 -22.93
C ALA A 276 13.83 17.59 -23.66
N ALA A 277 12.64 17.11 -23.32
CA ALA A 277 12.03 15.99 -24.03
C ALA A 277 11.70 16.34 -25.48
N ARG A 278 11.15 17.54 -25.73
CA ARG A 278 10.83 18.03 -27.08
C ARG A 278 12.08 18.29 -27.91
N SER A 279 13.16 18.79 -27.32
CA SER A 279 14.43 18.96 -28.04
C SER A 279 15.06 17.62 -28.43
N ALA A 280 14.82 16.56 -27.65
CA ALA A 280 15.25 15.21 -27.98
C ALA A 280 14.34 14.52 -29.03
N GLN A 281 13.02 14.75 -28.98
CA GLN A 281 12.05 14.23 -29.95
C GLN A 281 10.87 15.20 -30.10
N ALA A 282 10.86 16.00 -31.17
CA ALA A 282 9.84 17.03 -31.39
C ALA A 282 8.42 16.48 -31.59
N SER A 283 8.29 15.27 -32.13
CA SER A 283 7.00 14.61 -32.37
C SER A 283 6.43 13.88 -31.15
N LEU A 284 7.10 13.93 -29.99
CA LEU A 284 6.66 13.22 -28.80
C LEU A 284 5.42 13.90 -28.20
N ALA A 285 4.38 13.11 -27.97
CA ALA A 285 3.16 13.54 -27.29
C ALA A 285 2.77 12.53 -26.19
N PRO A 286 2.27 13.00 -25.04
CA PRO A 286 1.77 12.13 -23.99
C PRO A 286 0.48 11.42 -24.43
N ASP A 287 0.38 10.13 -24.13
CA ASP A 287 -0.81 9.32 -24.37
C ASP A 287 -1.92 9.64 -23.34
N ARG A 288 -3.14 9.84 -23.82
CA ARG A 288 -4.34 10.06 -23.00
C ARG A 288 -4.68 8.88 -22.09
N ALA A 289 -4.29 7.66 -22.47
CA ALA A 289 -4.50 6.48 -21.64
C ALA A 289 -3.50 6.38 -20.47
N ALA A 290 -2.31 6.95 -20.62
CA ALA A 290 -1.22 6.82 -19.65
C ALA A 290 -1.06 8.04 -18.73
N PHE A 291 -1.53 9.21 -19.14
CA PHE A 291 -1.33 10.46 -18.43
C PHE A 291 -2.64 11.19 -18.13
N SER A 292 -2.65 11.95 -17.01
CA SER A 292 -3.83 12.70 -16.60
C SER A 292 -4.15 13.83 -17.60
N PRO A 293 -5.44 14.20 -17.77
CA PRO A 293 -5.82 15.32 -18.64
C PRO A 293 -5.11 16.63 -18.29
N LYS A 294 -4.87 16.86 -16.99
CA LYS A 294 -4.13 18.03 -16.50
C LYS A 294 -2.68 18.05 -16.96
N PHE A 295 -1.97 16.93 -16.85
CA PHE A 295 -0.59 16.86 -17.33
C PHE A 295 -0.51 17.05 -18.85
N ILE A 296 -1.47 16.52 -19.61
CA ILE A 296 -1.52 16.70 -21.06
C ILE A 296 -1.70 18.19 -21.42
N ALA A 297 -2.59 18.89 -20.71
CA ALA A 297 -2.76 20.34 -20.88
C ALA A 297 -1.50 21.13 -20.47
N PHE A 298 -0.84 20.73 -19.38
CA PHE A 298 0.44 21.29 -18.96
C PHE A 298 1.54 21.09 -20.03
N TRP A 299 1.62 19.89 -20.60
CA TRP A 299 2.55 19.55 -21.68
C TRP A 299 2.29 20.41 -22.92
N SER A 300 1.03 20.59 -23.33
CA SER A 300 0.70 21.40 -24.51
C SER A 300 0.99 22.89 -24.32
N ASN A 301 0.80 23.40 -23.11
CA ASN A 301 0.99 24.82 -22.78
C ASN A 301 2.46 25.20 -22.57
N THR A 302 3.32 24.21 -22.30
CA THR A 302 4.75 24.43 -22.14
C THR A 302 5.42 24.47 -23.52
N ARG A 303 5.93 25.66 -23.87
CA ARG A 303 6.71 25.91 -25.09
C ARG A 303 8.20 25.76 -24.83
#